data_AF-N2JD01-F1
#
_entry.id   AF-N2JD01-F1
#
_cell.length_a   1.000
_cell.length_b   1.000
_cell.length_c   1.000
_cell.angle_alpha   90.00
_cell.angle_beta   90.00
_cell.angle_gamma   90.00
#
_symmetry.space_group_name_H-M   'P 1'
#
loop_
_entity.id
_entity.type
_entity.pdbx_description
1 polymer ?
#
loop_
_entity_poly.entity_id
_entity_poly.type
_entity_poly.pdbx_seq_one_letter_code
_entity_poly.pdbx_strand_id
1 'polypeptide(L)'
;MEPQVRPAPTLTDYLYASPVKNELDESLDVVERLLTRSENRIAELIELGNMSSDLKLIHIQNIESMITAAVRQTEDSSNHMRAHEVIEFCQHLRGTLRPS
;
A
#
# COMPACT_ATOMS: atom_id res chain seq x y z
N MET A 1 57.43 9.74 6.05
CA MET A 1 56.00 9.85 6.37
C MET A 1 55.32 8.62 5.78
N GLU A 2 54.92 7.67 6.61
CA GLU A 2 54.18 6.49 6.14
C GLU A 2 52.70 6.85 5.97
N PRO A 3 52.05 6.47 4.85
CA PRO A 3 50.65 6.75 4.63
C PRO A 3 49.80 5.88 5.57
N GLN A 4 49.05 6.52 6.48
CA GLN A 4 48.06 5.82 7.30
C GLN A 4 46.91 5.32 6.42
N VAL A 5 46.94 4.03 6.10
CA VAL A 5 45.84 3.33 5.44
C VAL A 5 44.72 3.21 6.47
N ARG A 6 43.63 3.95 6.27
CA ARG A 6 42.42 3.76 7.10
C ARG A 6 41.88 2.35 6.85
N PRO A 7 41.54 1.58 7.90
CA PRO A 7 40.94 0.27 7.72
C PRO A 7 39.60 0.41 6.98
N ALA A 8 39.34 -0.52 6.06
CA ALA A 8 38.07 -0.58 5.34
C ALA A 8 36.93 -0.78 6.35
N PRO A 9 35.78 -0.10 6.18
CA PRO A 9 34.63 -0.27 7.07
C PRO A 9 34.21 -1.74 7.09
N THR A 10 33.91 -2.25 8.28
CA THR A 10 33.50 -3.63 8.49
C THR A 10 32.01 -3.80 8.17
N LEU A 11 31.59 -5.02 7.84
CA LEU A 11 30.17 -5.36 7.62
C LEU A 11 29.26 -4.91 8.78
N THR A 12 29.80 -4.91 9.99
CA THR A 12 29.12 -4.45 11.20
C THR A 12 28.78 -2.95 11.17
N ASP A 13 29.63 -2.13 10.54
CA ASP A 13 29.40 -0.68 10.40
C ASP A 13 28.22 -0.37 9.46
N TYR A 14 27.92 -1.27 8.51
CA TYR A 14 26.73 -1.16 7.65
C TYR A 14 25.46 -1.69 8.32
N LEU A 15 25.59 -2.68 9.22
CA LEU A 15 24.45 -3.31 9.89
C LEU A 15 23.90 -2.49 11.07
N TYR A 16 24.73 -1.61 11.65
CA TYR A 16 24.36 -0.76 12.79
C TYR A 16 24.25 0.74 12.45
N ALA A 17 24.30 1.11 11.17
CA ALA A 17 23.89 2.43 10.72
C ALA A 17 22.38 2.59 10.98
N SER A 18 22.03 3.10 12.16
CA SER A 18 20.67 3.17 12.69
C SER A 18 19.66 3.76 11.69
N PRO A 19 18.62 3.02 11.25
CA PRO A 19 17.53 3.54 10.43
C PRO A 19 16.34 4.01 11.29
N VAL A 20 16.57 4.40 12.55
CA VAL A 20 15.46 4.69 13.50
C VAL A 20 14.63 5.92 13.08
N LYS A 21 15.09 6.71 12.09
CA LYS A 21 14.32 7.81 11.48
C LYS A 21 13.72 7.50 10.11
N ASN A 22 14.08 6.40 9.46
CA ASN A 22 13.60 6.09 8.10
C ASN A 22 12.33 5.24 8.09
N GLU A 23 12.13 4.36 9.06
CA GLU A 23 11.01 3.39 9.01
C GLU A 23 9.63 4.07 9.09
N LEU A 24 9.50 5.18 9.82
CA LEU A 24 8.23 5.91 9.92
C LEU A 24 7.93 6.74 8.67
N ASP A 25 8.96 7.35 8.08
CA ASP A 25 8.81 8.18 6.87
C ASP A 25 8.57 7.28 5.63
N GLU A 26 9.26 6.13 5.57
CA GLU A 26 9.02 5.10 4.57
C GLU A 26 7.65 4.41 4.76
N SER A 27 7.20 4.17 5.99
CA SER A 27 5.88 3.55 6.23
C SER A 27 4.72 4.49 5.90
N LEU A 28 4.82 5.78 6.22
CA LEU A 28 3.82 6.78 5.81
C LEU A 28 3.76 6.90 4.28
N ASP A 29 4.91 6.90 3.61
CA ASP A 29 4.98 6.87 2.15
C ASP A 29 4.41 5.57 1.56
N VAL A 30 4.57 4.42 2.22
CA VAL A 30 3.94 3.16 1.79
C VAL A 30 2.41 3.21 1.94
N VAL A 31 1.89 3.69 3.07
CA VAL A 31 0.44 3.80 3.31
C VAL A 31 -0.20 4.70 2.26
N GLU A 32 0.37 5.88 2.03
CA GLU A 32 -0.15 6.84 1.05
C GLU A 32 -0.16 6.23 -0.37
N ARG A 33 0.92 5.54 -0.75
CA ARG A 33 1.00 4.85 -2.04
C ARG A 33 -0.04 3.75 -2.19
N LEU A 34 -0.29 2.97 -1.14
CA LEU A 34 -1.30 1.90 -1.15
C LEU A 34 -2.73 2.45 -1.26
N LEU A 35 -3.06 3.51 -0.51
CA LEU A 35 -4.36 4.17 -0.57
C LEU A 35 -4.60 4.80 -1.94
N THR A 36 -3.66 5.63 -2.41
CA THR A 36 -3.73 6.29 -3.73
C THR A 36 -3.87 5.26 -4.85
N ARG A 37 -3.12 4.15 -4.79
CA ARG A 37 -3.22 3.09 -5.79
C ARG A 37 -4.57 2.37 -5.74
N SER A 38 -5.15 2.19 -4.56
CA SER A 38 -6.47 1.59 -4.39
C SER A 38 -7.58 2.47 -4.97
N GLU A 39 -7.53 3.78 -4.70
CA GLU A 39 -8.44 4.79 -5.23
C GLU A 39 -8.38 4.85 -6.76
N ASN A 40 -7.17 4.90 -7.33
CA ASN A 40 -7.00 4.89 -8.78
C ASN A 40 -7.55 3.61 -9.42
N ARG A 41 -7.38 2.46 -8.78
CA ARG A 41 -7.92 1.18 -9.29
C ARG A 41 -9.44 1.11 -9.23
N ILE A 42 -10.07 1.79 -8.27
CA ILE A 42 -11.53 1.97 -8.28
C ILE A 42 -11.96 2.82 -9.48
N ALA A 43 -11.30 3.96 -9.71
CA ALA A 43 -11.62 4.83 -10.84
C ALA A 43 -11.51 4.06 -12.18
N GLU A 44 -10.42 3.31 -12.37
CA GLU A 44 -10.23 2.45 -13.54
C GLU A 44 -11.34 1.38 -13.67
N LEU A 45 -11.77 0.76 -12.57
CA LEU A 45 -12.84 -0.24 -12.60
C LEU A 45 -14.19 0.34 -13.01
N ILE A 46 -14.46 1.60 -12.65
CA ILE A 46 -15.68 2.32 -13.05
C ILE A 46 -15.64 2.61 -14.55
N GLU A 47 -14.48 3.00 -15.08
CA GLU A 47 -14.30 3.31 -16.50
C GLU A 47 -14.34 2.07 -17.40
N LEU A 48 -13.84 0.92 -16.92
CA LEU A 48 -13.77 -0.33 -17.67
C LEU A 48 -15.07 -1.16 -17.57
N GLY A 49 -16.17 -0.59 -18.08
CA GLY A 49 -17.51 -1.18 -18.02
C GLY A 49 -17.65 -2.58 -18.66
N ASN A 50 -16.86 -2.87 -19.70
CA ASN A 50 -16.92 -4.10 -20.51
C ASN A 50 -16.19 -5.31 -19.90
N MET A 51 -15.65 -5.17 -18.70
CA MET A 51 -14.93 -6.25 -18.02
C MET A 51 -15.89 -7.34 -17.50
N SER A 52 -15.50 -8.61 -17.59
CA SER A 52 -16.29 -9.72 -17.04
C SER A 52 -16.44 -9.62 -15.53
N SER A 53 -17.54 -10.17 -14.99
CA SER A 53 -17.80 -10.15 -13.54
C SER A 53 -16.67 -10.80 -12.74
N ASP A 54 -16.15 -11.94 -13.21
CA ASP A 54 -15.04 -12.64 -12.53
C ASP A 54 -13.78 -11.79 -12.47
N LEU A 55 -13.45 -11.09 -13.56
CA LEU A 55 -12.28 -10.23 -13.59
C LEU A 55 -12.46 -9.01 -12.67
N LYS A 56 -13.67 -8.41 -12.65
CA LYS A 56 -14.00 -7.35 -11.68
C LYS A 56 -13.85 -7.84 -10.23
N LEU A 57 -14.27 -9.07 -9.91
CA LEU A 57 -14.10 -9.65 -8.58
C LEU A 57 -12.63 -9.83 -8.19
N ILE A 58 -11.77 -10.24 -9.12
CA ILE A 58 -10.32 -10.34 -8.90
C ILE A 58 -9.73 -8.96 -8.59
N HIS A 59 -10.11 -7.92 -9.36
CA HIS A 59 -9.65 -6.56 -9.09
C HIS A 59 -10.12 -6.04 -7.73
N ILE A 60 -11.37 -6.32 -7.34
CA ILE A 60 -11.89 -5.98 -6.01
C ILE A 60 -11.05 -6.65 -4.91
N GLN A 61 -10.73 -7.94 -5.03
CA GLN A 61 -9.88 -8.65 -4.05
C GLN A 61 -8.47 -8.05 -3.96
N ASN A 62 -7.90 -7.62 -5.08
CA ASN A 62 -6.60 -6.96 -5.10
C ASN A 62 -6.65 -5.59 -4.38
N ILE A 63 -7.72 -4.81 -4.59
CA ILE A 63 -7.94 -3.53 -3.90
C ILE A 63 -8.08 -3.75 -2.39
N GLU A 64 -8.92 -4.70 -1.97
CA GLU A 64 -9.12 -5.02 -0.54
C GLU A 64 -7.82 -5.46 0.15
N SER A 65 -6.95 -6.17 -0.57
CA SER A 65 -5.65 -6.59 -0.05
C SER A 65 -4.71 -5.40 0.18
N MET A 66 -4.67 -4.43 -0.74
CA MET A 66 -3.90 -3.19 -0.58
C MET A 66 -4.43 -2.35 0.60
N ILE A 67 -5.75 -2.20 0.71
CA ILE A 67 -6.35 -1.48 1.83
C ILE A 67 -6.08 -2.15 3.17
N THR A 68 -6.20 -3.47 3.23
CA THR A 68 -5.91 -4.22 4.47
C THR A 68 -4.45 -3.99 4.91
N ALA A 69 -3.51 -3.94 3.96
CA ALA A 69 -2.12 -3.64 4.26
C ALA A 69 -1.93 -2.18 4.73
N ALA A 70 -2.61 -1.21 4.12
CA ALA A 70 -2.55 0.20 4.52
C ALA A 70 -3.12 0.43 5.93
N VAL A 71 -4.29 -0.14 6.22
CA VAL A 71 -4.99 -0.01 7.53
C VAL A 71 -4.17 -0.62 8.67
N ARG A 72 -3.43 -1.71 8.42
CA ARG A 72 -2.58 -2.34 9.43
C ARG A 72 -1.31 -1.56 9.76
N GLN A 73 -0.93 -0.61 8.92
CA GLN A 73 0.32 0.13 9.01
C GLN A 73 0.10 1.61 9.37
N THR A 74 -1.14 2.03 9.58
CA THR A 74 -1.49 3.43 9.86
C THR A 74 -2.26 3.53 11.17
N GLU A 75 -2.00 4.61 11.91
CA GLU A 75 -2.81 5.06 13.06
C GLU A 75 -3.57 6.36 12.73
N ASP A 76 -3.40 6.88 11.50
CA ASP A 76 -4.01 8.13 11.08
C ASP A 76 -5.49 7.94 10.73
N SER A 77 -6.36 8.65 11.45
CA SER A 77 -7.81 8.61 11.25
C SER A 77 -8.22 9.01 9.83
N SER A 78 -7.48 9.89 9.16
CA SER A 78 -7.77 10.30 7.77
C SER A 78 -7.52 9.16 6.79
N ASN A 79 -6.45 8.40 7.00
CA ASN A 79 -6.13 7.20 6.21
C ASN A 79 -7.14 6.08 6.45
N HIS A 80 -7.62 5.92 7.69
CA HIS A 80 -8.71 4.98 7.99
C HIS A 80 -10.02 5.38 7.29
N MET A 81 -10.34 6.68 7.23
CA MET A 81 -11.53 7.17 6.52
C MET A 81 -11.43 6.89 5.01
N ARG A 82 -10.30 7.20 4.38
CA ARG A 82 -10.05 6.87 2.96
C ARG A 82 -10.18 5.37 2.70
N ALA A 83 -9.56 4.55 3.55
CA ALA A 83 -9.67 3.10 3.46
C ALA A 83 -11.12 2.61 3.57
N HIS A 84 -11.92 3.22 4.45
CA HIS A 84 -13.32 2.89 4.63
C HIS A 84 -14.14 3.18 3.36
N GLU A 85 -13.96 4.35 2.74
CA GLU A 85 -14.64 4.70 1.47
C GLU A 85 -14.34 3.69 0.36
N VAL A 86 -13.07 3.26 0.24
CA VAL A 86 -12.67 2.22 -0.71
C VAL A 86 -13.35 0.89 -0.40
N ILE A 87 -13.40 0.48 0.87
CA ILE A 87 -14.03 -0.78 1.29
C ILE A 87 -15.54 -0.76 0.99
N GLU A 88 -16.24 0.33 1.31
CA GLU A 88 -17.67 0.47 1.03
C GLU A 88 -17.96 0.33 -0.47
N PHE A 89 -17.14 0.97 -1.31
CA PHE A 89 -17.25 0.81 -2.76
C PHE A 89 -17.05 -0.65 -3.20
N CYS A 90 -16.00 -1.31 -2.71
CA CYS A 90 -15.71 -2.71 -3.02
C CYS A 90 -16.86 -3.65 -2.62
N GLN A 91 -17.46 -3.42 -1.44
CA GLN A 91 -18.60 -4.20 -0.96
C GLN A 91 -19.85 -3.97 -1.82
N HIS A 92 -20.14 -2.72 -2.16
CA HIS A 92 -21.25 -2.36 -3.04
C HIS A 92 -21.09 -3.04 -4.41
N LEU A 93 -19.93 -2.85 -5.06
CA LEU A 93 -19.67 -3.42 -6.37
C LEU A 93 -19.75 -4.95 -6.35
N ARG A 94 -19.18 -5.61 -5.34
CA ARG A 94 -19.29 -7.06 -5.17
C ARG A 94 -20.74 -7.53 -5.05
N GLY A 95 -21.59 -6.77 -4.35
CA GLY A 95 -23.03 -7.03 -4.26
C GLY A 95 -23.73 -6.99 -5.62
N THR A 96 -23.31 -6.09 -6.52
CA THR A 96 -23.86 -6.02 -7.90
C THR A 96 -23.38 -7.14 -8.82
N LEU A 97 -22.23 -7.75 -8.53
CA LEU A 97 -21.60 -8.76 -9.38
C LEU A 97 -22.00 -10.20 -9.03
N ARG A 98 -22.51 -10.45 -7.81
CA ARG A 98 -22.98 -11.78 -7.42
C ARG A 98 -24.36 -12.04 -8.04
N PRO A 99 -24.58 -13.19 -8.71
CA PRO A 99 -25.91 -13.54 -9.16
C PRO A 99 -26.83 -13.72 -7.96
N SER A 100 -27.99 -13.07 -8.02
CA SER A 100 -29.12 -13.24 -7.10
C SER A 100 -29.69 -14.65 -7.15
#